data_AF-A0A9D2IL55-F1
#
_entry.id   AF-A0A9D2IL55-F1
#
_cell.length_a   1.000
_cell.length_b   1.000
_cell.length_c   1.000
_cell.angle_alpha   90.00
_cell.angle_beta   90.00
_cell.angle_gamma   90.00
#
_symmetry.space_group_name_H-M   'P 1'
#
loop_
_entity.id
_entity.type
_entity.pdbx_description
1 polymer ?
#
loop_
_entity_poly.entity_id
_entity_poly.type
_entity_poly.pdbx_seq_one_letter_code
_entity_poly.pdbx_strand_id
1 'polypeptide(L)' 'MAYVYKLTATRDVGSNVGQNRKIPKGTIIQVISGSLSHPSAKEISQAIKAQLGIEIPDSNCSSGNFKVEKLK' A
#
# COMPACT_ATOMS: atom_id res chain seq x y z
N MET A 1 -1.18 -17.73 9.65
CA MET A 1 -2.52 -17.43 9.11
C MET A 1 -2.38 -16.18 8.27
N ALA A 2 -2.88 -16.18 7.03
CA ALA A 2 -2.79 -15.01 6.16
C ALA A 2 -4.09 -14.21 6.26
N TYR A 3 -3.95 -12.90 6.46
CA TYR A 3 -5.05 -11.94 6.54
C TYR A 3 -5.07 -11.10 5.28
N VAL A 4 -6.26 -10.77 4.82
CA VAL A 4 -6.46 -9.91 3.65
C VAL A 4 -6.90 -8.54 4.13
N TYR A 5 -6.15 -7.53 3.71
CA TYR A 5 -6.45 -6.12 3.97
C TYR A 5 -6.77 -5.42 2.66
N LYS A 6 -7.74 -4.52 2.72
CA LYS A 6 -7.99 -3.51 1.69
C LYS A 6 -7.34 -2.22 2.16
N LEU A 7 -6.44 -1.70 1.34
CA LEU A 7 -5.77 -0.42 1.55
C LEU A 7 -6.34 0.59 0.57
N THR A 8 -6.84 1.71 1.07
CA THR A 8 -7.28 2.82 0.22
C THR A 8 -6.34 4.00 0.44
N ALA A 9 -5.67 4.48 -0.60
CA ALA A 9 -4.79 5.63 -0.51
C ALA A 9 -5.58 6.88 -0.08
N THR A 10 -5.20 7.50 1.04
CA THR A 10 -5.89 8.71 1.56
C THR A 10 -5.36 10.01 0.96
N ARG A 11 -4.18 9.95 0.35
CA ARG A 11 -3.46 11.01 -0.33
C ARG A 11 -2.67 10.40 -1.50
N ASP A 12 -2.05 11.24 -2.31
CA ASP A 12 -1.13 10.75 -3.32
C ASP A 12 0.12 10.17 -2.64
N VAL A 13 0.45 8.91 -2.93
CA VAL A 13 1.58 8.19 -2.31
C VAL A 13 2.70 7.98 -3.31
N GLY A 14 3.95 8.18 -2.88
CA GLY A 14 5.14 7.97 -3.72
C GLY A 14 5.65 9.21 -4.45
N SER A 15 5.16 10.40 -4.12
CA SER A 15 5.67 11.65 -4.70
C SER A 15 7.04 12.03 -4.09
N ASN A 16 8.11 11.38 -4.55
CA ASN A 16 9.46 11.92 -4.41
C ASN A 16 9.86 12.65 -5.70
N VAL A 17 10.62 13.74 -5.54
CA VAL A 17 11.12 14.60 -6.63
C VAL A 17 11.79 13.72 -7.69
N GLY A 18 11.23 13.71 -8.91
CA GLY A 18 11.79 12.99 -10.07
C GLY A 18 11.11 11.67 -10.45
N GLN A 19 10.18 11.13 -9.65
CA GLN A 19 9.41 9.94 -10.04
C GLN A 19 8.00 10.31 -10.53
N ASN A 20 7.74 10.02 -11.80
CA ASN A 20 6.44 10.24 -12.47
C ASN A 20 5.37 9.19 -12.13
N ARG A 21 5.65 8.24 -11.22
CA ARG A 21 4.74 7.16 -10.87
C ARG A 21 4.28 7.32 -9.42
N LYS A 22 3.07 7.83 -9.27
CA LYS A 22 2.41 8.08 -7.98
C LYS A 22 1.22 7.15 -7.87
N ILE A 23 0.90 6.70 -6.67
CA ILE A 23 -0.43 6.14 -6.39
C ILE A 23 -1.36 7.31 -6.15
N PRO A 24 -2.38 7.52 -7.00
CA PRO A 24 -3.33 8.59 -6.78
C PRO A 24 -4.19 8.31 -5.54
N LYS A 25 -4.61 9.38 -4.87
CA LYS A 25 -5.61 9.29 -3.80
C LYS A 25 -6.84 8.51 -4.26
N GLY A 26 -7.36 7.66 -3.38
CA GLY A 26 -8.52 6.82 -3.62
C GLY A 26 -8.19 5.47 -4.25
N THR A 27 -6.95 5.24 -4.68
CA THR A 27 -6.53 3.93 -5.20
C THR A 27 -6.72 2.85 -4.13
N ILE A 28 -7.30 1.74 -4.54
CA ILE A 28 -7.56 0.57 -3.69
C ILE A 28 -6.55 -0.51 -4.06
N ILE A 29 -5.90 -1.08 -3.05
CA ILE A 29 -4.92 -2.14 -3.18
C ILE A 29 -5.28 -3.23 -2.17
N GLN A 30 -5.20 -4.49 -2.57
CA GLN A 30 -5.37 -5.61 -1.65
C GLN A 30 -4.01 -6.13 -1.19
N VAL A 31 -3.84 -6.32 0.11
CA VAL A 31 -2.58 -6.80 0.68
C VAL A 31 -2.85 -8.03 1.51
N ILE A 32 -2.12 -9.09 1.21
CA ILE A 32 -2.11 -10.29 2.03
C ILE A 32 -0.96 -10.12 3.02
N SER A 33 -1.28 -10.16 4.32
CA SER A 33 -0.28 -10.03 5.37
C SER A 33 -0.36 -11.17 6.36
N GLY A 34 0.79 -11.58 6.89
CA GLY A 34 0.85 -12.53 8.02
C GLY A 34 0.47 -11.91 9.36
N SER A 35 0.38 -10.56 9.43
CA SER A 35 0.10 -9.82 10.65
C SER A 35 -1.40 -9.63 10.88
N LEU A 36 -1.84 -9.82 12.13
CA LEU A 36 -3.24 -9.73 12.53
C LEU A 36 -3.75 -8.29 12.66
N SER A 37 -2.87 -7.33 12.92
CA SER A 37 -3.22 -5.94 13.23
C SER A 37 -3.11 -5.00 12.03
N HIS A 38 -2.07 -5.13 11.21
CA HIS A 38 -1.87 -4.30 10.01
C HIS A 38 -0.78 -4.87 9.08
N PRO A 39 -0.89 -4.67 7.75
CA PRO A 39 0.17 -5.02 6.81
C PRO A 39 1.41 -4.14 7.03
N SER A 40 2.59 -4.72 6.82
CA SER A 40 3.88 -4.02 6.89
C SER A 40 4.13 -3.20 5.62
N ALA A 41 4.91 -2.12 5.71
CA ALA A 41 5.23 -1.27 4.57
C ALA A 41 5.81 -2.04 3.36
N LYS A 42 6.58 -3.10 3.64
CA LYS A 42 7.14 -4.01 2.63
C LYS A 42 6.06 -4.85 1.93
N GLU A 43 5.08 -5.37 2.66
CA GLU A 43 3.96 -6.10 2.05
C GLU A 43 3.10 -5.16 1.19
N ILE A 44 2.94 -3.91 1.63
CA ILE A 44 2.23 -2.86 0.91
C ILE A 44 2.96 -2.53 -0.40
N SER A 45 4.27 -2.26 -0.35
CA SER A 45 5.07 -1.95 -1.55
C SER A 45 5.10 -3.12 -2.54
N GLN A 46 5.19 -4.35 -2.06
CA GLN A 46 5.11 -5.55 -2.89
C GLN A 46 3.74 -5.70 -3.57
N ALA A 47 2.65 -5.46 -2.84
CA ALA A 47 1.30 -5.52 -3.40
C ALA A 47 1.05 -4.42 -4.44
N ILE A 48 1.53 -3.19 -4.18
CA ILE A 48 1.52 -2.08 -5.14
C ILE A 48 2.27 -2.47 -6.41
N LYS A 49 3.48 -3.01 -6.27
CA LYS A 49 4.29 -3.44 -7.41
C LYS A 49 3.60 -4.54 -8.21
N ALA A 50 2.97 -5.50 -7.54
CA ALA A 50 2.28 -6.62 -8.18
C ALA A 50 0.99 -6.20 -8.90
N GLN A 51 0.19 -5.30 -8.31
CA GLN A 51 -1.13 -4.92 -8.85
C GLN A 51 -1.06 -3.73 -9.80
N LEU A 52 -0.19 -2.76 -9.52
CA LEU A 52 -0.13 -1.49 -10.26
C LEU A 52 1.13 -1.38 -11.12
N GLY A 53 2.11 -2.28 -10.97
CA GLY A 53 3.40 -2.19 -11.69
C GLY A 53 4.26 -1.00 -11.27
N ILE A 54 3.95 -0.37 -10.13
CA ILE A 54 4.65 0.80 -9.61
C ILE A 54 5.59 0.35 -8.49
N GLU A 55 6.85 0.75 -8.57
CA GLU A 55 7.80 0.59 -7.46
C GLU A 55 7.77 1.84 -6.59
N ILE A 56 7.35 1.67 -5.34
CA ILE A 56 7.37 2.74 -4.33
C ILE A 56 8.29 2.31 -3.20
N PRO A 57 9.20 3.20 -2.75
CA PRO A 57 10.05 2.89 -1.61
C PRO A 57 9.22 2.66 -0.35
N ASP A 58 9.63 1.68 0.47
CA ASP A 58 8.92 1.28 1.69
C ASP A 58 8.68 2.45 2.66
N SER A 59 9.57 3.46 2.67
CA SER A 59 9.42 4.69 3.45
C SER A 59 8.15 5.48 3.13
N ASN A 60 7.65 5.38 1.89
CA ASN A 60 6.41 6.01 1.46
C ASN A 60 5.18 5.11 1.67
N CYS A 61 5.37 3.83 1.95
CA CYS A 61 4.32 2.82 2.12
C CYS A 61 3.86 2.69 3.59
N SER A 62 3.92 3.77 4.37
CA SER A 62 3.43 3.79 5.75
C SER A 62 1.91 3.65 5.82
N SER A 63 1.40 2.87 6.76
CA SER A 63 -0.04 2.67 7.01
C SER A 63 -0.79 3.99 7.23
N GLY A 64 -0.13 5.05 7.72
CA GLY A 64 -0.75 6.39 7.86
C GLY A 64 -1.16 7.04 6.53
N ASN A 65 -0.61 6.59 5.40
CA ASN A 65 -0.99 7.06 4.07
C ASN A 65 -2.21 6.31 3.50
N PHE A 66 -2.59 5.19 4.12
CA PHE A 66 -3.65 4.30 3.64
C PHE A 66 -4.73 4.08 4.70
N LYS A 67 -5.99 4.14 4.29
CA LYS A 67 -7.08 3.61 5.09
C LYS A 67 -6.99 2.08 5.03
N VAL A 68 -6.74 1.45 6.16
CA VAL A 68 -6.62 -0.01 6.28
C VAL A 68 -7.95 -0.60 6.73
N GLU A 69 -8.51 -1.51 5.94
CA GLU A 69 -9.73 -2.25 6.26
C GLU A 69 -9.43 -3.74 6.19
N LYS A 70 -9.59 -4.48 7.30
CA LYS A 70 -9.42 -5.93 7.31
C LYS A 70 -10.63 -6.58 6.65
N LEU A 71 -10.39 -7.43 5.65
CA LEU A 71 -11.43 -8.17 4.94
C LEU A 71 -11.61 -9.59 5.50
N LYS A 72 -10.51 -10.30 5.77
CA LYS A 72 -10.54 -11.68 6.27
C LYS A 72 -9.30 -11.98 7.09
#